data_AF-A0AA50DXL2-F1
#
_entry.id   AF-A0AA50DXL2-F1
#
_cell.length_a   1.000
_cell.length_b   1.000
_cell.length_c   1.000
_cell.angle_alpha   90.00
_cell.angle_beta   90.00
_cell.angle_gamma   90.00
#
_symmetry.space_group_name_H-M   'P 1'
#
loop_
_entity.id
_entity.type
_entity.pdbx_description
1 polymer ?
#
loop_
_entity_poly.entity_id
_entity_poly.type
_entity_poly.pdbx_seq_one_letter_code
_entity_poly.pdbx_strand_id
1 'polypeptide(L)'
;MKISELLIRSVVEIESIAKDLFLANGGKIPSDSDLYFDTDCLELLEYRWSLSAKQVVVSAQNFYFANVDNQILTPLKKANKRGTGGSDWKKAYQAVKHNRTFSLSKGNLKNLIRAMAALYLLNVYYKDNRFELDKDSSGLTFDERQGSEIFSIKLHVNTSISVDGTYRKNVDFDECVYLLKATDETAEAVRVSIRNIEKNTKSSQQNIC
;
A
#
# COMPACT_ATOMS: atom_id res chain seq x y z
N MET A 1 12.15 12.51 -25.12
CA MET A 1 12.63 11.12 -25.13
C MET A 1 12.95 10.56 -23.74
N LYS A 2 13.58 11.32 -22.83
CA LYS A 2 13.97 10.83 -21.48
C LYS A 2 12.81 10.35 -20.59
N ILE A 3 11.69 11.07 -20.54
CA ILE A 3 10.53 10.71 -19.69
C ILE A 3 9.91 9.37 -20.12
N SER A 4 9.74 9.16 -21.41
CA SER A 4 9.14 7.93 -21.94
C SER A 4 10.02 6.70 -21.65
N GLU A 5 11.35 6.87 -21.66
CA GLU A 5 12.29 5.81 -21.31
C GLU A 5 12.28 5.49 -19.81
N LEU A 6 12.24 6.53 -18.96
CA LEU A 6 12.05 6.35 -17.52
C LEU A 6 10.73 5.63 -17.22
N LEU A 7 9.64 5.98 -17.92
CA LEU A 7 8.35 5.30 -17.77
C LEU A 7 8.48 3.81 -18.13
N ILE A 8 9.13 3.48 -19.25
CA ILE A 8 9.35 2.07 -19.63
C ILE A 8 10.13 1.34 -18.54
N ARG A 9 11.25 1.92 -18.07
CA ARG A 9 12.08 1.30 -17.02
C ARG A 9 11.30 1.08 -15.74
N SER A 10 10.56 2.10 -15.26
CA SER A 10 9.72 1.94 -14.07
C SER A 10 8.71 0.81 -14.19
N VAL A 11 8.10 0.61 -15.37
CA VAL A 11 7.11 -0.45 -15.56
C VAL A 11 7.76 -1.83 -15.69
N VAL A 12 8.96 -1.93 -16.26
CA VAL A 12 9.73 -3.19 -16.25
C VAL A 12 10.05 -3.61 -14.81
N GLU A 13 10.47 -2.67 -13.96
CA GLU A 13 10.71 -2.97 -12.54
C GLU A 13 9.42 -3.35 -11.79
N ILE A 14 8.29 -2.70 -12.08
CA ILE A 14 6.97 -3.09 -11.55
C ILE A 14 6.64 -4.54 -11.94
N GLU A 15 6.88 -4.92 -13.19
CA GLU A 15 6.64 -6.28 -13.66
C GLU A 15 7.51 -7.30 -12.92
N SER A 16 8.80 -7.00 -12.72
CA SER A 16 9.71 -7.87 -11.97
C SER A 16 9.27 -8.05 -10.52
N ILE A 17 9.06 -6.95 -9.79
CA ILE A 17 8.73 -7.01 -8.36
C ILE A 17 7.34 -7.60 -8.12
N ALA A 18 6.38 -7.38 -9.03
CA ALA A 18 5.05 -7.99 -8.93
C ALA A 18 5.13 -9.52 -9.06
N LYS A 19 6.01 -10.05 -9.93
CA LYS A 19 6.24 -11.49 -10.07
C LYS A 19 6.90 -12.07 -8.82
N ASP A 20 7.91 -11.40 -8.27
CA ASP A 20 8.56 -11.84 -7.03
C ASP A 20 7.57 -11.86 -5.85
N LEU A 21 6.80 -10.79 -5.68
CA LEU A 21 5.74 -10.70 -4.68
C LEU A 21 4.68 -11.78 -4.89
N PHE A 22 4.27 -12.04 -6.13
CA PHE A 22 3.29 -13.08 -6.44
C PHE A 22 3.76 -14.45 -5.95
N LEU A 23 5.00 -14.84 -6.27
CA LEU A 23 5.58 -16.11 -5.83
C LEU A 23 5.71 -16.17 -4.30
N ALA A 24 6.21 -15.11 -3.68
CA ALA A 24 6.33 -15.01 -2.22
C ALA A 24 4.96 -15.12 -1.50
N ASN A 25 3.87 -14.79 -2.19
CA ASN A 25 2.52 -14.81 -1.66
C ASN A 25 1.71 -16.05 -2.09
N GLY A 26 2.37 -17.11 -2.56
CA GLY A 26 1.76 -18.40 -2.88
C GLY A 26 1.27 -18.54 -4.32
N GLY A 27 1.59 -17.57 -5.18
CA GLY A 27 1.38 -17.65 -6.62
C GLY A 27 2.20 -18.78 -7.25
N LYS A 28 1.64 -19.41 -8.29
CA LYS A 28 2.29 -20.50 -9.02
C LYS A 28 2.52 -20.08 -10.46
N ILE A 29 3.67 -20.44 -11.00
CA ILE A 29 3.99 -20.25 -12.41
C ILE A 29 3.11 -21.24 -13.21
N PRO A 30 2.33 -20.79 -14.20
CA PRO A 30 1.55 -21.68 -15.05
C PRO A 30 2.47 -22.63 -15.83
N SER A 31 2.05 -23.89 -16.00
CA SER A 31 2.78 -24.89 -16.80
C SER A 31 2.68 -24.64 -18.30
N ASP A 32 1.52 -24.15 -18.76
CA ASP A 32 1.15 -24.15 -20.18
C ASP A 32 0.90 -22.74 -20.75
N SER A 33 1.23 -21.69 -20.01
CA SER A 33 1.04 -20.30 -20.43
C SER A 33 2.05 -19.35 -19.81
N ASP A 34 2.22 -18.18 -20.42
CA ASP A 34 3.03 -17.10 -19.86
C ASP A 34 2.43 -16.58 -18.55
N LEU A 35 3.30 -16.25 -17.59
CA LEU A 35 2.93 -15.55 -16.35
C LEU A 35 2.84 -14.05 -16.61
N TYR A 36 1.65 -13.50 -16.48
CA TYR A 36 1.41 -12.08 -16.69
C TYR A 36 1.40 -11.30 -15.38
N PHE A 37 2.25 -10.28 -15.31
CA PHE A 37 2.37 -9.46 -14.11
C PHE A 37 1.07 -8.73 -13.74
N ASP A 38 0.19 -8.44 -14.69
CA ASP A 38 -1.04 -7.71 -14.42
C ASP A 38 -2.21 -8.60 -14.00
N THR A 39 -2.65 -9.51 -14.86
CA THR A 39 -3.85 -10.32 -14.62
C THR A 39 -3.62 -11.49 -13.70
N ASP A 40 -2.37 -11.94 -13.53
CA ASP A 40 -2.05 -13.04 -12.63
C ASP A 40 -1.43 -12.49 -11.35
N CYS A 41 -0.29 -11.79 -11.46
CA CYS A 41 0.45 -11.33 -10.30
C CYS A 41 -0.30 -10.23 -9.53
N LEU A 42 -0.60 -9.10 -10.17
CA LEU A 42 -1.28 -7.99 -9.50
C LEU A 42 -2.72 -8.33 -9.12
N GLU A 43 -3.40 -9.29 -9.77
CA GLU A 43 -4.73 -9.74 -9.33
C GLU A 43 -4.67 -10.48 -7.98
N LEU A 44 -3.69 -11.38 -7.78
CA LEU A 44 -3.47 -12.03 -6.48
C LEU A 44 -3.17 -10.98 -5.39
N LEU A 45 -2.27 -10.04 -5.68
CA LEU A 45 -1.87 -9.02 -4.71
C LEU A 45 -3.00 -8.02 -4.42
N GLU A 46 -3.82 -7.69 -5.42
CA GLU A 46 -5.05 -6.90 -5.24
C GLU A 46 -6.01 -7.60 -4.29
N TYR A 47 -6.27 -8.89 -4.48
CA TYR A 47 -7.13 -9.67 -3.58
C TYR A 47 -6.59 -9.68 -2.15
N ARG A 48 -5.26 -9.80 -1.98
CA ARG A 48 -4.62 -9.93 -0.66
C ARG A 48 -4.56 -8.60 0.11
N TRP A 49 -4.29 -7.50 -0.58
CA TRP A 49 -3.96 -6.22 0.06
C TRP A 49 -4.85 -5.06 -0.35
N SER A 50 -5.83 -5.26 -1.24
CA SER A 50 -6.67 -4.20 -1.77
C SER A 50 -5.85 -3.04 -2.37
N LEU A 51 -4.86 -3.39 -3.20
CA LEU A 51 -3.87 -2.47 -3.76
C LEU A 51 -4.51 -1.25 -4.45
N SER A 52 -5.69 -1.39 -5.04
CA SER A 52 -6.39 -0.31 -5.72
C SER A 52 -6.89 0.79 -4.79
N ALA A 53 -7.04 0.49 -3.49
CA ALA A 53 -7.41 1.48 -2.47
C ALA A 53 -6.21 2.22 -1.89
N LYS A 54 -5.01 1.62 -1.93
CA LYS A 54 -3.81 2.15 -1.28
C LYS A 54 -3.40 3.52 -1.83
N GLN A 55 -3.15 4.44 -0.91
CA GLN A 55 -2.74 5.80 -1.22
C GLN A 55 -1.24 6.00 -1.02
N VAL A 56 -0.67 6.79 -1.92
CA VAL A 56 0.71 7.30 -1.88
C VAL A 56 0.63 8.81 -2.04
N VAL A 57 1.31 9.54 -1.16
CA VAL A 57 1.37 11.01 -1.18
C VAL A 57 2.67 11.44 -1.83
N VAL A 58 2.60 12.41 -2.75
CA VAL A 58 3.79 13.11 -3.24
C VAL A 58 4.22 14.14 -2.21
N SER A 59 5.22 13.80 -1.40
CA SER A 59 5.67 14.59 -0.24
C SER A 59 6.89 15.47 -0.51
N ALA A 60 7.52 15.33 -1.68
CA ALA A 60 8.64 16.17 -2.07
C ALA A 60 8.27 17.67 -2.20
N GLN A 61 9.06 18.52 -1.55
CA GLN A 61 8.83 19.98 -1.51
C GLN A 61 9.01 20.68 -2.87
N ASN A 62 9.72 20.05 -3.81
CA ASN A 62 9.93 20.59 -5.15
C ASN A 62 8.83 20.20 -6.16
N PHE A 63 7.75 19.56 -5.71
CA PHE A 63 6.56 19.29 -6.52
C PHE A 63 5.45 20.29 -6.21
N TYR A 64 5.15 21.16 -7.17
CA TYR A 64 4.07 22.14 -7.08
C TYR A 64 2.85 21.67 -7.87
N PHE A 65 1.77 21.38 -7.16
CA PHE A 65 0.50 20.96 -7.76
C PHE A 65 -0.49 22.13 -7.83
N ALA A 66 -1.08 22.35 -9.00
CA ALA A 66 -2.14 23.33 -9.16
C ALA A 66 -3.44 22.93 -8.44
N ASN A 67 -3.68 21.62 -8.31
CA ASN A 67 -4.74 21.06 -7.46
C ASN A 67 -4.11 20.03 -6.52
N VAL A 68 -4.30 20.25 -5.21
CA VAL A 68 -3.82 19.42 -4.10
C VAL A 68 -4.29 17.97 -4.20
N ASP A 69 -5.44 17.69 -4.80
CA ASP A 69 -5.93 16.32 -5.02
C ASP A 69 -4.97 15.50 -5.90
N ASN A 70 -4.13 16.14 -6.71
CA ASN A 70 -3.10 15.45 -7.50
C ASN A 70 -1.88 15.02 -6.67
N GLN A 71 -1.79 15.46 -5.42
CA GLN A 71 -0.75 15.05 -4.48
C GLN A 71 -1.01 13.65 -3.93
N ILE A 72 -2.29 13.23 -3.84
CA ILE A 72 -2.70 11.91 -3.35
C ILE A 72 -2.95 11.00 -4.55
N LEU A 73 -2.20 9.90 -4.62
CA LEU A 73 -2.26 8.95 -5.73
C LEU A 73 -2.78 7.61 -5.23
N THR A 74 -3.64 6.97 -6.02
CA THR A 74 -3.96 5.54 -5.90
C THR A 74 -3.25 4.79 -7.03
N PRO A 75 -1.92 4.56 -6.93
CA PRO A 75 -1.10 4.25 -8.09
C PRO A 75 -1.40 2.87 -8.70
N LEU A 76 -1.92 1.94 -7.90
CA LEU A 76 -2.26 0.59 -8.35
C LEU A 76 -3.75 0.42 -8.69
N LYS A 77 -4.54 1.51 -8.68
CA LYS A 77 -5.96 1.48 -9.06
C LYS A 77 -6.14 0.88 -10.44
N LYS A 78 -6.83 -0.26 -10.50
CA LYS A 78 -7.08 -1.06 -11.73
C LYS A 78 -5.80 -1.54 -12.43
N ALA A 79 -4.67 -1.65 -11.72
CA ALA A 79 -3.41 -2.12 -12.32
C ALA A 79 -3.48 -3.61 -12.73
N ASN A 80 -4.34 -4.39 -12.08
CA ASN A 80 -4.69 -5.77 -12.43
C ASN A 80 -5.60 -5.92 -13.67
N LYS A 81 -6.17 -4.83 -14.21
CA LYS A 81 -7.10 -4.88 -15.35
C LYS A 81 -6.41 -4.55 -16.68
N ARG A 82 -6.75 -5.26 -17.76
CA ARG A 82 -6.19 -5.03 -19.11
C ARG A 82 -6.96 -4.00 -19.93
N GLY A 83 -6.35 -3.57 -21.03
CA GLY A 83 -6.97 -2.72 -22.04
C GLY A 83 -7.39 -1.34 -21.50
N THR A 84 -8.54 -0.86 -21.94
CA THR A 84 -9.08 0.47 -21.59
C THR A 84 -9.43 0.60 -20.10
N GLY A 85 -9.72 -0.52 -19.43
CA GLY A 85 -9.98 -0.58 -18.00
C GLY A 85 -8.74 -0.50 -17.11
N GLY A 86 -7.53 -0.63 -17.68
CA GLY A 86 -6.28 -0.63 -16.93
C GLY A 86 -5.86 0.75 -16.42
N SER A 87 -4.91 0.75 -15.47
CA SER A 87 -4.29 1.96 -14.93
C SER A 87 -3.68 2.85 -16.02
N ASP A 88 -3.70 4.17 -15.81
CA ASP A 88 -3.27 5.15 -16.81
C ASP A 88 -1.79 4.99 -17.20
N TRP A 89 -0.93 4.74 -16.22
CA TRP A 89 0.49 4.52 -16.48
C TRP A 89 0.74 3.23 -17.28
N LYS A 90 -0.06 2.18 -17.06
CA LYS A 90 0.07 0.93 -17.83
C LYS A 90 -0.38 1.12 -19.27
N LYS A 91 -1.51 1.80 -19.48
CA LYS A 91 -1.97 2.16 -20.83
C LYS A 91 -0.94 3.01 -21.58
N ALA A 92 -0.31 3.94 -20.87
CA ALA A 92 0.75 4.78 -21.42
C ALA A 92 2.00 3.96 -21.79
N TYR A 93 2.46 3.08 -20.90
CA TYR A 93 3.56 2.17 -21.16
C TYR A 93 3.31 1.32 -22.40
N GLN A 94 2.16 0.65 -22.48
CA GLN A 94 1.82 -0.20 -23.63
C GLN A 94 1.80 0.61 -24.94
N ALA A 95 1.24 1.82 -24.93
CA ALA A 95 1.22 2.68 -26.11
C ALA A 95 2.63 3.11 -26.55
N VAL A 96 3.49 3.49 -25.60
CA VAL A 96 4.88 3.90 -25.90
C VAL A 96 5.72 2.70 -26.36
N LYS A 97 5.52 1.52 -25.76
CA LYS A 97 6.24 0.28 -26.12
C LYS A 97 5.92 -0.17 -27.54
N HIS A 98 4.65 -0.17 -27.94
CA HIS A 98 4.23 -0.67 -29.25
C HIS A 98 4.25 0.38 -30.36
N ASN A 99 4.11 1.67 -30.03
CA ASN A 99 4.05 2.72 -31.04
C ASN A 99 4.71 4.02 -30.56
N ARG A 100 6.03 3.96 -30.39
CA ARG A 100 6.86 5.02 -29.79
C ARG A 100 6.70 6.38 -30.48
N THR A 101 6.75 6.42 -31.81
CA THR A 101 6.74 7.66 -32.61
C THR A 101 5.43 8.43 -32.42
N PHE A 102 4.29 7.76 -32.42
CA PHE A 102 2.97 8.39 -32.29
C PHE A 102 2.50 8.53 -30.83
N SER A 103 3.08 7.79 -29.89
CA SER A 103 2.66 7.77 -28.48
C SER A 103 3.60 8.50 -27.52
N LEU A 104 4.58 9.26 -28.04
CA LEU A 104 5.52 10.05 -27.24
C LEU A 104 4.81 10.97 -26.22
N SER A 105 3.67 11.56 -26.60
CA SER A 105 2.85 12.41 -25.73
C SER A 105 2.27 11.67 -24.51
N LYS A 106 2.13 10.34 -24.58
CA LYS A 106 1.69 9.50 -23.45
C LYS A 106 2.83 9.21 -22.47
N GLY A 107 4.08 9.28 -22.91
CA GLY A 107 5.27 9.24 -22.05
C GLY A 107 5.52 10.59 -21.39
N ASN A 108 4.55 11.04 -20.58
CA ASN A 108 4.55 12.34 -19.90
C ASN A 108 4.76 12.19 -18.38
N LEU A 109 4.98 13.32 -17.72
CA LEU A 109 5.28 13.38 -16.28
C LEU A 109 4.15 12.79 -15.42
N LYS A 110 2.90 13.03 -15.80
CA LYS A 110 1.70 12.51 -15.11
C LYS A 110 1.72 10.98 -15.04
N ASN A 111 2.04 10.31 -16.15
CA ASN A 111 2.10 8.85 -16.19
C ASN A 111 3.38 8.30 -15.53
N LEU A 112 4.50 9.01 -15.68
CA LEU A 112 5.76 8.63 -15.02
C LEU A 112 5.64 8.66 -13.50
N ILE A 113 5.15 9.75 -12.90
CA ILE A 113 4.98 9.86 -11.44
C ILE A 113 4.08 8.75 -10.91
N ARG A 114 2.96 8.44 -11.60
CA ARG A 114 2.08 7.34 -11.18
C ARG A 114 2.73 5.97 -11.29
N ALA A 115 3.55 5.71 -12.32
CA ALA A 115 4.32 4.48 -12.41
C ALA A 115 5.36 4.40 -11.27
N MET A 116 6.08 5.48 -11.00
CA MET A 116 7.07 5.53 -9.91
C MET A 116 6.41 5.35 -8.54
N ALA A 117 5.22 5.91 -8.31
CA ALA A 117 4.45 5.69 -7.09
C ALA A 117 3.98 4.23 -6.96
N ALA A 118 3.60 3.57 -8.07
CA ALA A 118 3.25 2.15 -8.07
C ALA A 118 4.47 1.29 -7.73
N LEU A 119 5.62 1.58 -8.34
CA LEU A 119 6.89 0.91 -8.06
C LEU A 119 7.32 1.10 -6.60
N TYR A 120 7.23 2.33 -6.09
CA TYR A 120 7.50 2.65 -4.69
C TYR A 120 6.63 1.82 -3.75
N LEU A 121 5.31 1.80 -3.99
CA LEU A 121 4.37 1.06 -3.15
C LEU A 121 4.68 -0.44 -3.15
N LEU A 122 4.94 -1.05 -4.31
CA LEU A 122 5.32 -2.46 -4.38
C LEU A 122 6.67 -2.73 -3.70
N ASN A 123 7.63 -1.80 -3.75
CA ASN A 123 8.89 -1.92 -3.01
C ASN A 123 8.68 -1.90 -1.49
N VAL A 124 7.73 -1.11 -0.99
CA VAL A 124 7.38 -1.14 0.44
C VAL A 124 6.87 -2.52 0.83
N TYR A 125 5.96 -3.10 0.05
CA TYR A 125 5.47 -4.47 0.27
C TYR A 125 6.57 -5.52 0.16
N TYR A 126 7.49 -5.37 -0.80
CA TYR A 126 8.59 -6.31 -1.01
C TYR A 126 9.60 -6.32 0.14
N LYS A 127 9.85 -5.16 0.76
CA LYS A 127 10.72 -5.07 1.93
C LYS A 127 10.12 -5.77 3.15
N ASP A 128 8.78 -5.77 3.29
CA ASP A 128 8.03 -6.36 4.42
C ASP A 128 8.59 -5.98 5.80
N ASN A 129 9.11 -4.74 5.91
CA ASN A 129 9.76 -4.28 7.12
C ASN A 129 8.74 -4.12 8.25
N ARG A 130 9.12 -4.52 9.46
CA ARG A 130 8.39 -4.28 10.71
C ARG A 130 9.23 -3.40 11.61
N PHE A 131 8.58 -2.48 12.31
CA PHE A 131 9.25 -1.49 13.13
C PHE A 131 8.67 -1.54 14.54
N GLU A 132 9.55 -1.60 15.54
CA GLU A 132 9.19 -1.39 16.94
C GLU A 132 9.25 0.11 17.22
N LEU A 133 8.14 0.67 17.70
CA LEU A 133 8.00 2.10 18.00
C LEU A 133 8.11 2.40 19.51
N ASP A 134 8.44 1.39 20.32
CA ASP A 134 8.52 1.47 21.78
C ASP A 134 7.31 2.20 22.40
N LYS A 135 7.52 3.43 22.88
CA LYS A 135 6.53 4.26 23.55
C LYS A 135 5.81 5.24 22.62
N ASP A 136 6.17 5.31 21.35
CA ASP A 136 5.52 6.15 20.36
C ASP A 136 4.24 5.49 19.82
N SER A 137 3.19 5.56 20.64
CA SER A 137 1.86 5.08 20.27
C SER A 137 1.18 5.96 19.21
N SER A 138 1.70 7.15 18.95
CA SER A 138 1.19 8.08 17.94
C SER A 138 1.77 7.85 16.54
N GLY A 139 2.90 7.15 16.43
CA GLY A 139 3.61 6.94 15.18
C GLY A 139 4.31 8.18 14.64
N LEU A 140 4.55 9.20 15.48
CA LEU A 140 5.17 10.46 15.05
C LEU A 140 6.61 10.31 14.59
N THR A 141 7.32 9.30 15.09
CA THR A 141 8.71 9.00 14.77
C THR A 141 8.84 8.03 13.58
N PHE A 142 7.73 7.48 13.10
CA PHE A 142 7.73 6.56 11.97
C PHE A 142 8.03 7.31 10.66
N ASP A 143 9.04 6.86 9.93
CA ASP A 143 9.37 7.43 8.62
C ASP A 143 8.36 6.98 7.56
N GLU A 144 7.28 7.75 7.37
CA GLU A 144 6.29 7.49 6.32
C GLU A 144 6.87 7.54 4.90
N ARG A 145 8.06 8.12 4.69
CA ARG A 145 8.71 8.14 3.39
C ARG A 145 9.31 6.79 3.03
N GLN A 146 9.60 5.95 4.02
CA GLN A 146 10.25 4.66 3.82
C GLN A 146 11.54 4.78 3.00
N GLY A 147 12.30 5.86 3.27
CA GLY A 147 13.52 6.23 2.55
C GLY A 147 13.33 6.88 1.17
N SER A 148 12.10 7.20 0.74
CA SER A 148 11.87 7.88 -0.54
C SER A 148 12.01 9.39 -0.43
N GLU A 149 12.69 10.01 -1.39
CA GLU A 149 12.75 11.46 -1.46
C GLU A 149 11.46 12.09 -1.99
N ILE A 150 10.62 11.32 -2.70
CA ILE A 150 9.48 11.83 -3.47
C ILE A 150 8.13 11.47 -2.84
N PHE A 151 8.04 10.25 -2.28
CA PHE A 151 6.77 9.66 -1.89
C PHE A 151 6.73 9.36 -0.41
N SER A 152 5.51 9.41 0.16
CA SER A 152 5.19 8.89 1.47
C SER A 152 4.00 7.94 1.39
N ILE A 153 3.94 6.97 2.29
CA ILE A 153 2.76 6.13 2.50
C ILE A 153 1.78 6.80 3.45
N LYS A 154 0.54 6.31 3.47
CA LYS A 154 -0.45 6.63 4.51
C LYS A 154 -0.38 5.60 5.64
N LEU A 155 -0.14 6.03 6.86
CA LEU A 155 -0.10 5.20 8.07
C LEU A 155 -1.48 5.14 8.73
N HIS A 156 -1.99 3.93 9.00
CA HIS A 156 -3.20 3.77 9.81
C HIS A 156 -2.83 3.77 11.29
N VAL A 157 -3.22 4.82 12.00
CA VAL A 157 -3.00 4.93 13.45
C VAL A 157 -4.26 4.49 14.20
N ASN A 158 -4.12 3.44 15.01
CA ASN A 158 -5.15 3.05 15.95
C ASN A 158 -4.53 2.69 17.31
N THR A 159 -4.81 3.53 18.30
CA THR A 159 -4.33 3.38 19.68
C THR A 159 -5.27 2.57 20.57
N SER A 160 -6.45 2.19 20.05
CA SER A 160 -7.43 1.42 20.82
C SER A 160 -7.08 -0.07 20.83
N ILE A 161 -7.13 -0.67 22.04
CA ILE A 161 -7.01 -2.12 22.23
C ILE A 161 -8.41 -2.66 22.52
N SER A 162 -8.88 -3.58 21.67
CA SER A 162 -10.16 -4.23 21.89
C SER A 162 -10.04 -5.45 22.80
N VAL A 163 -11.11 -5.73 23.56
CA VAL A 163 -11.18 -6.86 24.50
C VAL A 163 -11.32 -8.21 23.78
N ASP A 164 -11.98 -8.21 22.63
CA ASP A 164 -12.17 -9.36 21.73
C ASP A 164 -10.93 -9.67 20.87
N GLY A 165 -9.92 -8.81 20.92
CA GLY A 165 -8.68 -8.94 20.17
C GLY A 165 -8.75 -8.55 18.69
N THR A 166 -9.89 -8.03 18.23
CA THR A 166 -10.04 -7.52 16.85
C THR A 166 -9.39 -6.15 16.66
N TYR A 167 -8.62 -6.00 15.59
CA TYR A 167 -8.11 -4.68 15.21
C TYR A 167 -9.24 -3.85 14.60
N ARG A 168 -9.55 -2.70 15.19
CA ARG A 168 -10.59 -1.80 14.65
C ARG A 168 -10.06 -1.07 13.42
N LYS A 169 -10.81 -1.17 12.33
CA LYS A 169 -10.53 -0.51 11.06
C LYS A 169 -11.30 0.80 11.00
N ASN A 170 -10.62 1.92 10.86
CA ASN A 170 -11.27 3.20 10.58
C ASN A 170 -11.66 3.28 9.10
N VAL A 171 -12.41 4.31 8.73
CA VAL A 171 -12.95 4.50 7.36
C VAL A 171 -11.84 4.49 6.29
N ASP A 172 -10.63 4.93 6.64
CA ASP A 172 -9.48 5.03 5.76
C ASP A 172 -8.51 3.85 5.82
N PHE A 173 -8.87 2.76 6.52
CA PHE A 173 -8.00 1.60 6.70
C PHE A 173 -7.50 1.01 5.38
N ASP A 174 -8.37 0.87 4.38
CA ASP A 174 -8.00 0.28 3.09
C ASP A 174 -7.08 1.20 2.28
N GLU A 175 -7.02 2.50 2.59
CA GLU A 175 -6.13 3.47 1.96
C GLU A 175 -4.69 3.39 2.51
N CYS A 176 -4.52 2.84 3.71
CA CYS A 176 -3.26 2.82 4.43
C CYS A 176 -2.36 1.64 4.05
N VAL A 177 -1.04 1.85 4.05
CA VAL A 177 -0.04 0.83 3.70
C VAL A 177 0.50 0.15 4.95
N TYR A 178 0.78 0.94 5.99
CA TYR A 178 1.19 0.44 7.30
C TYR A 178 0.06 0.56 8.32
N LEU A 179 0.10 -0.29 9.33
CA LEU A 179 -0.76 -0.24 10.50
C LEU A 179 0.08 -0.09 11.75
N LEU A 180 -0.27 0.89 12.58
CA LEU A 180 0.22 1.01 13.94
C LEU A 180 -0.72 0.20 14.84
N LYS A 181 -0.16 -0.76 15.57
CA LYS A 181 -0.85 -1.55 16.59
C LYS A 181 0.04 -1.76 17.80
N ALA A 182 -0.57 -1.96 18.96
CA ALA A 182 0.15 -2.47 20.12
C ALA A 182 0.81 -3.83 19.80
N THR A 183 1.94 -4.12 20.45
CA THR A 183 2.54 -5.46 20.39
C THR A 183 1.58 -6.49 20.93
N ASP A 184 1.70 -7.74 20.48
CA ASP A 184 0.79 -8.80 20.91
C ASP A 184 0.88 -9.02 22.43
N GLU A 185 2.06 -8.83 23.01
CA GLU A 185 2.31 -8.83 24.46
C GLU A 185 1.56 -7.71 25.20
N THR A 186 1.71 -6.47 24.73
CA THR A 186 1.03 -5.31 25.32
C THR A 186 -0.49 -5.45 25.21
N ALA A 187 -0.97 -5.90 24.05
CA ALA A 187 -2.38 -6.13 23.81
C ALA A 187 -2.95 -7.18 24.77
N GLU A 188 -2.23 -8.28 25.01
CA GLU A 188 -2.71 -9.32 25.93
C GLU A 188 -2.68 -8.87 27.39
N ALA A 189 -1.63 -8.17 27.83
CA ALA A 189 -1.55 -7.63 29.18
C ALA A 189 -2.71 -6.66 29.49
N VAL A 190 -3.06 -5.80 28.53
CA VAL A 190 -4.20 -4.88 28.65
C VAL A 190 -5.53 -5.65 28.66
N ARG A 191 -5.71 -6.67 27.82
CA ARG A 191 -6.93 -7.50 27.81
C ARG A 191 -7.15 -8.24 29.12
N VAL A 192 -6.11 -8.85 29.68
CA VAL A 192 -6.19 -9.53 30.99
C VAL A 192 -6.61 -8.53 32.07
N SER A 193 -6.03 -7.33 32.05
CA SER A 193 -6.37 -6.27 33.00
C SER A 193 -7.82 -5.84 32.88
N ILE A 194 -8.33 -5.61 31.67
CA ILE A 194 -9.74 -5.24 31.43
C ILE A 194 -10.68 -6.34 31.91
N ARG A 195 -10.42 -7.61 31.56
CA ARG A 195 -11.25 -8.76 31.99
C ARG A 195 -11.30 -8.90 33.52
N ASN A 196 -10.19 -8.64 34.20
CA ASN A 196 -10.14 -8.69 35.67
C ASN A 196 -10.96 -7.56 36.30
N ILE A 197 -10.91 -6.35 35.73
CA ILE A 197 -11.74 -5.23 36.18
C ILE A 197 -13.23 -5.56 36.00
N GLU A 198 -13.64 -6.07 34.83
CA GLU A 198 -15.04 -6.44 34.57
C GLU A 198 -15.56 -7.52 35.54
N LYS A 199 -14.73 -8.50 35.89
CA LYS A 199 -15.08 -9.53 36.90
C LYS A 199 -15.27 -8.91 38.29
N ASN A 200 -14.37 -8.02 38.70
CA ASN A 200 -14.42 -7.37 40.01
C ASN A 200 -15.59 -6.40 40.14
N THR A 201 -16.00 -5.72 39.06
CA THR A 201 -17.17 -4.85 39.06
C THR A 201 -18.47 -5.66 39.19
N LYS A 202 -18.57 -6.80 38.50
CA LYS A 202 -19.75 -7.69 38.59
C LYS A 202 -19.91 -8.34 39.96
N SER A 203 -18.82 -8.78 40.59
CA SER A 203 -18.88 -9.34 41.95
C SER A 203 -19.24 -8.28 43.01
N SER A 204 -18.85 -7.03 42.79
CA SER A 204 -19.20 -5.92 43.69
C SER A 204 -20.67 -5.50 43.57
N GLN A 205 -21.29 -5.63 42.40
CA GLN A 205 -22.71 -5.34 42.19
C GLN A 205 -23.65 -6.43 42.74
N GLN A 206 -23.19 -7.69 42.82
CA GLN A 206 -23.95 -8.78 43.44
C GLN A 206 -23.98 -8.73 44.98
N ASN A 207 -23.09 -7.98 45.63
CA ASN A 207 -23.04 -7.82 47.08
C ASN A 207 -23.85 -6.62 47.61
N ILE A 208 -24.61 -5.93 46.76
CA ILE A 208 -25.39 -4.72 47.10
C ILE A 208 -26.91 -4.94 46.95
N CYS A 209 -27.35 -6.16 46.61
CA CYS A 209 -28.77 -6.59 46.63
C CYS A 209 -28.95 -7.71 47.66
#